data_AF-A0A563C6M4-F1
#
_entry.id   AF-A0A563C6M4-F1
#
_cell.length_a   1.000
_cell.length_b   1.000
_cell.length_c   1.000
_cell.angle_alpha   90.00
_cell.angle_beta   90.00
_cell.angle_gamma   90.00
#
_symmetry.space_group_name_H-M   'P 1'
#
loop_
_entity.id
_entity.type
_entity.pdbx_description
1 polymer ?
#
loop_
_entity_poly.entity_id
_entity_poly.type
_entity_poly.pdbx_seq_one_letter_code
_entity_poly.pdbx_strand_id
1 'polypeptide(L)'
;MSTEILTTITVFALVGGLSAALTEALHRRRLVRASVLAAAEFGVIHIALVMSAWKEAAEEVPYPGVSSLPTAAYDAPAWAAIAFLATGIVLEAVKQHRREVAKKKLVKSLVKSFGVNESKENESEKD
;
A
#
# COMPACT_ATOMS: atom_id res chain seq x y z
N MET A 1 -9.91 -23.39 -24.50
CA MET A 1 -8.79 -22.61 -23.95
C MET A 1 -8.32 -23.34 -22.70
N SER A 2 -7.04 -23.72 -22.63
CA SER A 2 -6.50 -24.41 -21.44
C SER A 2 -6.52 -23.45 -20.24
N THR A 3 -6.75 -23.99 -19.04
CA THR A 3 -6.70 -23.23 -17.78
C THR A 3 -5.37 -22.51 -17.60
N GLU A 4 -4.27 -23.09 -18.09
CA GLU A 4 -2.93 -22.48 -18.05
C GLU A 4 -2.81 -21.21 -18.88
N ILE A 5 -3.38 -21.22 -20.08
CA ILE A 5 -3.37 -20.06 -20.99
C ILE A 5 -4.18 -18.93 -20.36
N LEU A 6 -5.35 -19.26 -19.78
CA LEU A 6 -6.18 -18.28 -19.10
C LEU A 6 -5.49 -17.68 -17.87
N THR A 7 -4.88 -18.50 -17.02
CA THR A 7 -4.12 -18.03 -15.85
C THR A 7 -2.97 -17.13 -16.27
N THR A 8 -2.22 -17.50 -17.30
CA THR A 8 -1.09 -16.71 -17.82
C THR A 8 -1.56 -15.34 -18.30
N ILE A 9 -2.58 -15.29 -19.16
CA ILE A 9 -3.15 -14.03 -19.66
C ILE A 9 -3.69 -13.18 -18.51
N THR A 10 -4.35 -13.80 -17.53
CA THR A 10 -4.90 -13.10 -16.36
C THR A 10 -3.80 -12.46 -15.52
N VAL A 11 -2.71 -13.17 -15.25
CA VAL A 11 -1.55 -12.63 -14.52
C VAL A 11 -0.94 -11.45 -15.28
N PHE A 12 -0.72 -11.57 -16.59
CA PHE A 12 -0.20 -10.46 -17.39
C PHE A 12 -1.12 -9.24 -17.41
N ALA A 13 -2.43 -9.46 -17.58
CA ALA A 13 -3.42 -8.38 -17.55
C ALA A 13 -3.46 -7.70 -16.17
N LEU A 14 -3.38 -8.48 -15.08
CA LEU A 14 -3.40 -7.97 -13.72
C LEU A 14 -2.14 -7.17 -13.39
N VAL A 15 -0.95 -7.69 -13.71
CA VAL A 15 0.32 -6.97 -13.54
C VAL A 15 0.29 -5.68 -14.35
N GLY A 16 -0.04 -5.74 -15.65
CA GLY A 16 -0.10 -4.55 -16.50
C GLY A 16 -1.10 -3.50 -16.00
N GLY A 17 -2.27 -3.92 -15.52
CA GLY A 17 -3.27 -3.04 -14.91
C GLY A 17 -2.77 -2.39 -13.61
N LEU A 18 -2.08 -3.16 -12.77
CA LEU A 18 -1.47 -2.65 -11.54
C LEU A 18 -0.34 -1.67 -11.85
N SER A 19 0.53 -1.95 -12.81
CA SER A 19 1.61 -1.04 -13.22
C SER A 19 1.05 0.29 -13.77
N ALA A 20 -0.03 0.23 -14.57
CA ALA A 20 -0.70 1.42 -15.08
C ALA A 20 -1.32 2.25 -13.94
N ALA A 21 -2.03 1.59 -13.02
CA ALA A 21 -2.62 2.26 -11.86
C ALA A 21 -1.54 2.83 -10.91
N LEU A 22 -0.42 2.13 -10.74
CA LEU A 22 0.73 2.56 -9.94
C LEU A 22 1.34 3.82 -10.56
N THR A 23 1.57 3.80 -11.87
CA THR A 23 2.09 4.94 -12.63
C THR A 23 1.17 6.15 -12.50
N GLU A 24 -0.14 5.96 -12.63
CA GLU A 24 -1.11 7.04 -12.41
C GLU A 24 -1.07 7.56 -10.97
N ALA A 25 -1.00 6.67 -9.97
CA ALA A 25 -0.94 7.05 -8.57
C ALA A 25 0.32 7.87 -8.26
N LEU A 26 1.48 7.47 -8.80
CA LEU A 26 2.74 8.21 -8.69
C LEU A 26 2.66 9.56 -9.39
N HIS A 27 2.12 9.59 -10.61
CA HIS A 27 1.91 10.84 -11.37
C HIS A 27 1.05 11.85 -10.61
N ARG A 28 -0.04 11.37 -9.98
CA ARG A 28 -0.91 12.20 -9.13
C ARG A 28 -0.36 12.42 -7.71
N ARG A 29 0.87 12.00 -7.42
CA ARG A 29 1.53 12.10 -6.10
C ARG A 29 0.74 11.46 -4.95
N ARG A 30 -0.06 10.43 -5.23
CA ARG A 30 -0.87 9.69 -4.26
C ARG A 30 -0.05 8.55 -3.66
N LEU A 31 0.97 8.90 -2.87
CA LEU A 31 2.00 7.96 -2.39
C LEU A 31 1.44 6.75 -1.62
N VAL A 32 0.42 6.95 -0.78
CA VAL A 32 -0.24 5.84 -0.05
C VAL A 32 -0.91 4.85 -1.00
N ARG A 33 -1.54 5.36 -2.07
CA ARG A 33 -2.16 4.50 -3.09
C ARG A 33 -1.09 3.77 -3.90
N ALA A 34 -0.02 4.48 -4.28
CA ALA A 34 1.10 3.91 -5.01
C ALA A 34 1.77 2.78 -4.22
N SER A 35 2.00 2.94 -2.92
CA SER A 35 2.60 1.90 -2.09
C SER A 35 1.72 0.65 -2.00
N VAL A 36 0.40 0.80 -1.86
CA VAL A 36 -0.52 -0.35 -1.84
C VAL A 36 -0.56 -1.07 -3.20
N LEU A 37 -0.55 -0.31 -4.30
CA LEU A 37 -0.54 -0.88 -5.66
C LEU A 37 0.76 -1.63 -5.95
N ALA A 38 1.91 -1.05 -5.61
CA ALA A 38 3.20 -1.72 -5.73
C ALA A 38 3.24 -3.01 -4.90
N ALA A 39 2.74 -2.98 -3.66
CA ALA A 39 2.65 -4.18 -2.84
C ALA A 39 1.79 -5.27 -3.47
N ALA A 40 0.63 -4.91 -4.02
CA ALA A 40 -0.24 -5.84 -4.71
C ALA A 40 0.45 -6.45 -5.95
N GLU A 41 1.15 -5.64 -6.74
CA GLU A 41 1.88 -6.07 -7.94
C GLU A 41 2.96 -7.10 -7.58
N PHE A 42 3.80 -6.79 -6.59
CA PHE A 42 4.82 -7.73 -6.10
C PHE A 42 4.22 -8.98 -5.47
N GLY A 43 3.07 -8.88 -4.81
CA GLY A 43 2.34 -10.05 -4.29
C GLY A 43 1.84 -10.97 -5.40
N VAL A 44 1.31 -10.41 -6.50
CA VAL A 44 0.89 -11.19 -7.68
C VAL A 44 2.10 -11.90 -8.31
N ILE A 45 3.23 -11.19 -8.45
CA ILE A 45 4.47 -11.79 -8.98
C ILE A 45 4.95 -12.94 -8.09
N HIS A 46 4.96 -12.77 -6.76
CA HIS A 46 5.34 -13.84 -5.83
C HIS A 46 4.47 -15.09 -6.01
N ILE A 47 3.14 -14.92 -6.02
CA ILE A 47 2.19 -16.03 -6.17
C ILE A 47 2.40 -16.73 -7.51
N ALA A 48 2.57 -15.98 -8.59
CA ALA A 48 2.80 -16.54 -9.92
C ALA A 48 4.08 -17.42 -9.94
N LEU A 49 5.17 -16.93 -9.36
CA LEU A 49 6.42 -17.69 -9.27
C LEU A 49 6.25 -18.96 -8.43
N VAL A 50 5.66 -18.87 -7.24
CA VAL A 50 5.43 -20.04 -6.36
C VAL A 50 4.57 -21.10 -7.05
N MET A 51 3.51 -20.68 -7.74
CA MET A 51 2.65 -21.60 -8.50
C MET A 51 3.40 -22.27 -9.65
N SER A 52 4.27 -21.54 -10.36
CA SER A 52 5.14 -22.12 -11.40
C SER A 52 6.13 -23.14 -10.82
N ALA A 53 6.74 -22.84 -9.67
CA ALA A 53 7.66 -23.76 -9.00
C ALA A 53 6.98 -25.06 -8.55
N TRP A 54 5.77 -24.95 -8.01
CA TRP A 54 4.97 -26.12 -7.60
C TRP A 54 4.58 -26.98 -8.79
N LYS A 55 4.27 -26.35 -9.94
CA LYS A 55 4.00 -27.07 -11.18
C LYS A 55 5.23 -27.82 -11.69
N GLU A 56 6.38 -27.17 -11.75
CA GLU A 56 7.66 -27.77 -12.16
C GLU A 56 8.00 -28.99 -11.28
N ALA A 57 7.89 -28.84 -9.96
CA ALA A 57 8.13 -29.93 -9.01
C ALA A 57 7.15 -31.11 -9.16
N ALA A 58 5.91 -30.87 -9.59
CA ALA A 58 4.93 -31.92 -9.83
C ALA A 58 5.17 -32.69 -11.15
N GLU A 59 5.83 -32.06 -12.13
CA GLU A 59 6.14 -32.66 -13.43
C GLU A 59 7.45 -33.45 -13.44
N GLU A 60 8.37 -33.21 -12.50
CA GLU A 60 9.71 -33.81 -12.47
C GLU A 60 9.83 -35.25 -11.89
N VAL A 61 8.73 -35.96 -11.63
CA VAL A 61 8.81 -37.33 -11.07
C VAL A 61 9.52 -38.29 -12.06
N PRO A 62 10.61 -39.01 -11.65
CA PRO A 62 11.01 -39.35 -10.28
C PRO A 62 12.25 -38.63 -9.73
N TYR A 63 12.86 -37.69 -10.47
CA TYR A 63 14.04 -36.97 -9.99
C TYR A 63 13.59 -35.61 -9.45
N PRO A 64 13.71 -35.32 -8.14
CA PRO A 64 13.35 -34.01 -7.62
C PRO A 64 14.37 -33.00 -8.17
N GLY A 65 14.03 -32.35 -9.27
CA GLY A 65 14.81 -31.27 -9.80
C GLY A 65 14.70 -30.11 -8.82
N VAL A 66 15.86 -29.59 -8.47
CA VAL A 66 15.96 -28.31 -7.82
C VAL A 66 15.32 -27.30 -8.77
N SER A 67 14.26 -26.64 -8.30
CA SER A 67 13.61 -25.50 -8.94
C SER A 67 14.62 -24.67 -9.75
N SER A 68 14.25 -24.34 -10.99
CA SER A 68 15.12 -23.61 -11.93
C SER A 68 15.55 -22.22 -11.46
N LEU A 69 14.90 -21.67 -10.44
CA LEU A 69 15.19 -20.36 -9.86
C LEU A 69 15.76 -20.48 -8.43
N PRO A 70 16.75 -19.64 -8.05
CA PRO A 70 17.20 -19.55 -6.68
C PRO A 70 16.04 -19.19 -5.73
N THR A 71 16.01 -19.72 -4.51
CA THR A 71 15.01 -19.37 -3.47
C THR A 71 14.85 -17.85 -3.31
N ALA A 72 15.95 -17.10 -3.43
CA ALA A 72 15.94 -15.64 -3.38
C ALA A 72 15.06 -14.98 -4.46
N ALA A 73 14.88 -15.60 -5.63
CA ALA A 73 14.02 -15.08 -6.69
C ALA A 73 12.52 -15.24 -6.35
N TYR A 74 12.16 -16.27 -5.58
CA TYR A 74 10.80 -16.44 -5.05
C TYR A 74 10.52 -15.46 -3.91
N ASP A 75 11.49 -15.26 -3.02
CA ASP A 75 11.28 -14.44 -1.82
C ASP A 75 11.37 -12.94 -2.07
N ALA A 76 12.15 -12.50 -3.08
CA ALA A 76 12.35 -11.07 -3.33
C ALA A 76 11.04 -10.31 -3.60
N PRO A 77 10.09 -10.80 -4.43
CA PRO A 77 8.80 -10.16 -4.57
C PRO A 77 7.97 -10.14 -3.27
N ALA A 78 8.04 -11.17 -2.44
CA ALA A 78 7.35 -11.17 -1.14
C ALA A 78 7.91 -10.09 -0.21
N TRP A 79 9.24 -9.99 -0.10
CA TRP A 79 9.90 -8.94 0.70
C TRP A 79 9.59 -7.53 0.17
N ALA A 80 9.58 -7.35 -1.15
CA ALA A 80 9.19 -6.09 -1.76
C ALA A 80 7.74 -5.72 -1.41
N ALA A 81 6.80 -6.68 -1.50
CA ALA A 81 5.41 -6.45 -1.15
C ALA A 81 5.25 -5.99 0.31
N ILE A 82 5.94 -6.66 1.24
CA ILE A 82 5.95 -6.29 2.67
C ILE A 82 6.51 -4.88 2.87
N ALA A 83 7.64 -4.55 2.24
CA ALA A 83 8.27 -3.24 2.35
C ALA A 83 7.35 -2.11 1.85
N PHE A 84 6.65 -2.32 0.73
CA PHE A 84 5.70 -1.36 0.20
C PHE A 84 4.45 -1.21 1.09
N LEU A 85 3.91 -2.30 1.66
CA LEU A 85 2.81 -2.22 2.63
C LEU A 85 3.22 -1.43 3.87
N ALA A 86 4.37 -1.74 4.45
CA ALA A 86 4.89 -1.02 5.61
C ALA A 86 5.05 0.48 5.32
N THR A 87 5.60 0.81 4.15
CA THR A 87 5.75 2.20 3.69
C THR A 87 4.38 2.89 3.56
N GLY A 88 3.38 2.20 3.01
CA GLY A 88 2.02 2.73 2.90
C GLY A 88 1.37 3.04 4.24
N ILE A 89 1.53 2.15 5.22
CA ILE A 89 1.03 2.35 6.59
C ILE A 89 1.67 3.59 7.22
N VAL A 90 3.01 3.72 7.12
CA VAL A 90 3.73 4.89 7.63
C VAL A 90 3.27 6.17 6.96
N LEU A 91 3.12 6.17 5.62
CA LEU A 91 2.65 7.34 4.88
C LEU A 91 1.23 7.75 5.27
N GLU A 92 0.31 6.80 5.48
CA GLU A 92 -1.06 7.12 5.89
C GLU A 92 -1.09 7.66 7.33
N ALA A 93 -0.29 7.09 8.24
CA ALA A 93 -0.15 7.62 9.60
C ALA A 93 0.37 9.07 9.59
N VAL A 94 1.39 9.37 8.77
CA VAL A 94 1.91 10.73 8.59
C VAL A 94 0.86 11.67 8.00
N LYS A 95 0.11 11.22 7.00
CA LYS A 95 -0.97 12.00 6.37
C LYS A 95 -2.09 12.30 7.36
N GLN A 96 -2.49 11.33 8.18
CA GLN A 96 -3.48 11.50 9.23
C GLN A 96 -3.00 12.49 10.29
N HIS A 97 -1.76 12.35 10.77
CA HIS A 97 -1.17 13.27 11.74
C HIS A 97 -1.18 14.73 11.20
N ARG A 98 -0.74 14.94 9.95
CA ARG A 98 -0.77 16.27 9.32
C ARG A 98 -2.18 16.83 9.22
N ARG A 99 -3.17 15.99 8.92
CA ARG A 99 -4.58 16.39 8.84
C ARG A 99 -5.11 16.83 10.21
N GLU A 100 -4.81 16.08 11.27
CA GLU A 100 -5.24 16.44 12.63
C GLU A 100 -4.58 17.73 13.12
N VAL A 101 -3.29 17.94 12.82
CA VAL A 101 -2.61 19.21 13.13
C VAL A 101 -3.23 20.38 12.38
N ALA A 102 -3.55 20.22 11.09
CA ALA A 102 -4.20 21.25 10.29
C ALA A 102 -5.60 21.57 10.81
N LYS A 103 -6.40 20.55 11.16
CA LYS A 103 -7.71 20.73 11.80
C LYS A 103 -7.60 21.52 13.10
N LYS A 104 -6.67 21.15 14.00
CA LYS A 104 -6.44 21.88 15.26
C LYS A 104 -6.09 23.35 15.03
N LYS A 105 -5.24 23.65 14.02
CA LYS A 105 -4.91 25.03 13.64
C LYS A 105 -6.11 25.80 13.10
N LEU A 106 -6.91 25.17 12.23
CA LEU A 106 -8.13 25.76 11.68
C LEU A 106 -9.13 26.07 12.80
N VAL A 107 -9.41 25.12 13.69
CA VAL A 107 -10.30 25.32 14.85
C VAL A 107 -9.82 26.48 15.72
N LYS A 108 -8.52 26.51 16.07
CA LYS A 108 -7.94 27.62 16.85
C LYS A 108 -8.09 28.98 16.15
N SER A 109 -7.86 29.02 14.84
CA SER A 109 -8.06 30.24 14.04
C SER A 109 -9.52 30.67 14.04
N LEU A 110 -10.45 29.71 13.94
CA LEU A 110 -11.88 29.94 13.92
C LEU A 110 -12.37 30.50 15.26
N VAL A 111 -11.98 29.87 16.38
CA VAL A 111 -12.28 30.38 17.74
C VAL A 111 -11.75 31.80 17.93
N LYS A 112 -10.51 32.08 17.48
CA LYS A 112 -9.94 33.43 17.56
C LYS A 112 -10.68 34.45 16.69
N SER A 113 -11.12 34.07 15.48
CA SER A 113 -11.84 34.97 14.58
C SER A 113 -13.28 35.22 14.99
N PHE A 114 -13.93 34.25 15.63
CA PHE A 114 -15.31 34.39 16.11
C PHE A 114 -15.41 35.16 17.44
N GLY A 115 -14.29 35.62 18.00
CA GLY A 115 -14.30 36.49 19.16
C GLY A 115 -15.17 35.94 20.28
N VAL A 116 -15.14 34.62 20.50
CA VAL A 116 -15.66 34.06 21.75
C VAL A 116 -14.74 34.59 22.82
N ASN A 117 -15.09 35.78 23.34
CA ASN A 117 -14.72 36.18 24.67
C ASN A 117 -15.12 34.99 25.52
N GLU A 118 -14.14 34.25 26.05
CA GLU A 118 -14.32 33.68 27.36
C GLU A 118 -14.75 34.87 28.22
N SER A 119 -16.06 34.99 28.41
CA SER A 119 -16.65 35.85 29.41
C SER A 119 -15.99 35.43 30.69
N LYS A 120 -14.96 36.18 31.10
CA LYS A 120 -14.53 36.18 32.48
C LYS A 120 -15.73 36.68 33.26
N GLU A 121 -16.50 35.71 33.75
CA GLU A 121 -17.44 35.86 34.84
C GLU A 121 -16.77 36.69 35.93
N ASN A 122 -17.43 37.80 36.25
CA ASN A 122 -17.69 38.22 37.62
C ASN A 122 -16.47 38.29 38.54
N GLU A 123 -15.63 39.30 38.37
CA GLU A 123 -14.91 39.88 39.50
C GLU A 123 -15.49 41.26 39.82
N SER A 124 -15.76 41.46 41.11
CA SER A 124 -16.12 42.69 41.82
C SER A 124 -17.56 43.21 41.72
N GLU A 125 -18.49 42.45 42.30
CA GLU A 125 -19.46 43.04 43.24
C GLU A 125 -18.98 42.69 44.66
N LYS A 126 -18.46 43.69 45.37
CA LYS A 126 -18.46 43.81 46.83
C LYS A 126 -17.90 45.18 47.22
N ASP A 127 -18.82 45.93 47.83
CA ASP A 127 -18.71 47.16 48.64
C ASP A 127 -17.32 47.66 49.03
#